data_AF-A0A4U0VTF2-F1
#
_entry.id   AF-A0A4U0VTF2-F1
#
_cell.length_a   1.000
_cell.length_b   1.000
_cell.length_c   1.000
_cell.angle_alpha   90.00
_cell.angle_beta   90.00
_cell.angle_gamma   90.00
#
_symmetry.space_group_name_H-M   'P 1'
#
loop_
_entity.id
_entity.type
_entity.pdbx_description
1 polymer ?
#
loop_
_entity_poly.entity_id
_entity_poly.type
_entity_poly.pdbx_seq_one_letter_code
_entity_poly.pdbx_strand_id
1 'polypeptide(L)'
;MAPSRVSPPPPPSYPASTEGLTSEQLKFWDENGYLLVPDALSPDTVSKLLAETNRMLNDFSLEDHPMTKFSTGENNDHVGDTYFLESGDKVRFFFEEDAIDSEGKLMKPKHRAINKIGHYLHQLSPSFRE
;
A
#
# COMPACT_ATOMS: atom_id res chain seq x y z
N MET A 1 -8.08 17.54 10.09
CA MET A 1 -6.69 17.94 10.41
C MET A 1 -5.85 16.69 10.38
N ALA A 2 -4.82 16.62 9.53
CA ALA A 2 -3.87 15.51 9.58
C ALA A 2 -3.15 15.54 10.94
N PRO A 3 -2.91 14.39 11.59
CA PRO A 3 -2.14 14.37 12.83
C PRO A 3 -0.78 15.02 12.55
N SER A 4 -0.47 16.08 13.30
CA SER A 4 0.84 16.72 13.28
C SER A 4 1.89 15.65 13.52
N ARG A 5 2.92 15.63 12.67
CA ARG A 5 4.07 14.74 12.83
C ARG A 5 4.61 14.89 14.26
N VAL A 6 4.51 13.83 15.06
CA VAL A 6 5.06 13.80 16.44
C VAL A 6 6.58 13.65 16.40
N SER A 7 7.11 13.12 15.30
CA SER A 7 8.54 12.99 15.08
C SER A 7 9.17 14.33 14.69
N PRO A 8 10.40 14.62 15.17
CA PRO A 8 11.17 15.75 14.68
C PRO A 8 11.29 15.72 13.14
N PRO A 9 11.42 16.88 12.47
CA PRO A 9 11.83 16.90 11.07
C PRO A 9 13.14 16.11 10.91
N PRO A 10 13.34 15.39 9.80
CA PRO A 10 14.59 14.67 9.60
C PRO A 10 15.71 15.72 9.56
N PRO A 11 16.90 15.44 10.13
CA PRO A 11 18.06 16.26 9.90
C PRO A 11 18.24 16.52 8.40
N PRO A 12 18.82 17.68 8.02
CA PRO A 12 18.88 18.16 6.64
C PRO A 12 19.69 17.26 5.67
N SER A 13 20.28 16.19 6.18
CA SER A 13 20.74 15.03 5.42
C SER A 13 21.09 13.94 6.43
N TYR A 14 20.47 12.76 6.30
CA TYR A 14 21.21 11.56 6.67
C TYR A 14 22.19 11.32 5.52
N PRO A 15 23.50 11.18 5.77
CA PRO A 15 24.36 10.63 4.73
C PRO A 15 23.72 9.30 4.33
N ALA A 16 23.57 9.07 3.02
CA ALA A 16 23.18 7.77 2.50
C ALA A 16 24.29 6.79 2.90
N SER A 17 24.21 6.25 4.11
CA SER A 17 25.19 5.33 4.65
C SER A 17 24.99 4.02 3.93
N THR A 18 25.94 3.66 3.08
CA THR A 18 26.09 2.32 2.52
C THR A 18 26.38 1.26 3.60
N GLU A 19 26.41 1.65 4.88
CA GLU A 19 26.79 0.87 6.05
C GLU A 19 25.57 0.43 6.88
N GLY A 20 24.58 -0.23 6.25
CA GLY A 20 23.51 -0.94 6.98
C GLY A 20 22.79 -0.14 8.08
N LEU A 21 22.29 -0.84 9.10
CA LEU A 21 21.69 -0.23 10.30
C LEU A 21 22.74 -0.04 11.39
N THR A 22 22.71 1.09 12.11
CA THR A 22 23.62 1.33 13.25
C THR A 22 23.24 0.48 14.46
N SER A 23 24.18 0.32 15.40
CA SER A 23 23.93 -0.38 16.68
C SER A 23 22.77 0.23 17.46
N GLU A 24 22.63 1.56 17.44
CA GLU A 24 21.52 2.27 18.10
C GLU A 24 20.18 2.00 17.41
N GLN A 25 20.15 1.94 16.06
CA GLN A 25 18.96 1.61 15.31
C GLN A 25 18.53 0.15 15.53
N LEU A 26 19.48 -0.79 15.57
CA LEU A 26 19.23 -2.19 15.89
C LEU A 26 18.65 -2.33 17.30
N LYS A 27 19.27 -1.68 18.29
CA LYS A 27 18.75 -1.66 19.67
C LYS A 27 17.33 -1.11 19.73
N PHE A 28 17.05 0.01 19.04
CA PHE A 28 15.70 0.57 18.99
C PHE A 28 14.70 -0.41 18.38
N TRP A 29 15.05 -1.07 17.27
CA TRP A 29 14.22 -2.10 16.64
C TRP A 29 13.90 -3.25 17.59
N ASP A 30 14.91 -3.81 18.26
CA ASP A 30 14.74 -4.94 19.20
C ASP A 30 13.84 -4.57 20.39
N GLU A 31 13.91 -3.33 20.86
CA GLU A 31 13.09 -2.83 21.99
C GLU A 31 11.66 -2.46 21.58
N ASN A 32 11.44 -1.97 20.35
CA ASN A 32 10.18 -1.31 19.97
C ASN A 32 9.41 -2.04 18.85
N GLY A 33 10.02 -2.96 18.10
CA GLY A 33 9.40 -3.69 17.00
C GLY A 33 9.17 -2.88 15.72
N TYR A 34 9.70 -1.66 15.62
CA TYR A 34 9.68 -0.83 14.41
C TYR A 34 10.92 0.07 14.36
N LEU A 35 11.20 0.65 13.19
CA LEU A 35 12.28 1.62 13.01
C LEU A 35 11.86 2.70 12.00
N LEU A 36 12.20 3.95 12.27
CA LEU A 36 12.08 5.03 11.30
C LEU A 36 13.41 5.18 10.56
N VAL A 37 13.37 5.01 9.23
CA VAL A 37 14.51 5.26 8.34
C VAL A 37 14.14 6.43 7.43
N PRO A 38 14.55 7.66 7.79
CA PRO A 38 14.26 8.83 6.96
C PRO A 38 14.98 8.72 5.62
N ASP A 39 14.33 9.22 4.57
CA ASP A 39 14.88 9.24 3.21
C ASP A 39 15.33 7.86 2.68
N ALA A 40 14.73 6.78 3.20
CA ALA A 40 15.01 5.40 2.78
C ALA A 40 14.84 5.17 1.28
N LEU A 41 13.92 5.92 0.65
CA LEU A 41 13.73 5.96 -0.79
C LEU A 41 13.99 7.37 -1.29
N SER A 42 14.63 7.48 -2.45
CA SER A 42 14.85 8.78 -3.08
C SER A 42 13.51 9.43 -3.49
N PRO A 43 13.41 10.76 -3.53
CA PRO A 43 12.20 11.45 -4.03
C PRO A 43 11.80 11.02 -5.45
N ASP A 44 12.77 10.68 -6.30
CA ASP A 44 12.53 10.16 -7.66
C ASP A 44 11.89 8.78 -7.63
N THR A 45 12.43 7.87 -6.81
CA THR A 45 11.84 6.53 -6.58
C THR A 45 10.40 6.66 -6.09
N VAL A 46 10.14 7.49 -5.07
CA VAL A 46 8.79 7.72 -4.56
C VAL A 46 7.85 8.26 -5.64
N SER A 47 8.32 9.21 -6.45
CA SER A 47 7.53 9.79 -7.55
C SER A 47 7.18 8.76 -8.63
N LYS A 48 8.12 7.88 -8.99
CA LYS A 48 7.91 6.77 -9.94
C LYS A 48 6.89 5.76 -9.43
N LEU A 49 7.01 5.33 -8.18
CA LEU A 49 6.06 4.40 -7.55
C LEU A 49 4.65 4.99 -7.48
N LEU A 50 4.54 6.28 -7.15
CA LEU A 50 3.26 6.98 -7.10
C LEU A 50 2.64 7.14 -8.51
N ALA A 51 3.45 7.46 -9.52
CA ALA A 51 2.98 7.54 -10.90
C ALA A 51 2.46 6.19 -11.42
N GLU A 52 3.20 5.11 -11.16
CA GLU A 52 2.78 3.75 -11.53
C GLU A 52 1.49 3.34 -10.81
N THR A 53 1.37 3.64 -9.51
CA THR A 53 0.16 3.37 -8.74
C THR A 53 -1.06 4.10 -9.33
N ASN A 54 -0.90 5.38 -9.69
CA ASN A 54 -1.97 6.15 -10.33
C ASN A 54 -2.35 5.58 -11.71
N ARG A 55 -1.37 5.14 -12.49
CA ARG A 55 -1.63 4.48 -13.78
C ARG A 55 -2.45 3.20 -13.56
N MET A 56 -2.04 2.32 -12.65
CA MET A 56 -2.77 1.10 -12.30
C MET A 56 -4.22 1.38 -11.87
N LEU A 57 -4.44 2.39 -11.02
CA LEU A 57 -5.77 2.79 -10.53
C LEU A 57 -6.68 3.35 -11.64
N ASN A 58 -6.11 3.94 -12.69
CA ASN A 58 -6.90 4.43 -13.82
C ASN A 58 -7.19 3.30 -14.82
N ASP A 59 -6.22 2.42 -15.05
CA ASP A 59 -6.27 1.41 -16.10
C ASP A 59 -7.03 0.13 -15.71
N PHE A 60 -7.16 -0.20 -14.41
CA PHE A 60 -7.79 -1.46 -14.01
C PHE A 60 -9.27 -1.56 -14.41
N SER A 61 -9.69 -2.74 -14.89
CA SER A 61 -11.08 -2.98 -15.29
C SER A 61 -11.96 -3.36 -14.10
N LEU A 62 -13.23 -2.96 -14.17
CA LEU A 62 -14.28 -3.43 -13.26
C LEU A 62 -15.06 -4.61 -13.82
N GLU A 63 -14.93 -4.92 -15.11
CA GLU A 63 -15.78 -5.90 -15.81
C GLU A 63 -15.72 -7.29 -15.18
N ASP A 64 -14.52 -7.74 -14.81
CA ASP A 64 -14.29 -9.05 -14.16
C ASP A 64 -14.00 -8.90 -12.66
N HIS A 65 -14.20 -7.70 -12.09
CA HIS A 65 -13.85 -7.45 -10.69
C HIS A 65 -15.01 -7.85 -9.78
N PRO A 66 -14.79 -8.73 -8.78
CA PRO A 66 -15.85 -9.20 -7.86
C PRO A 66 -16.32 -8.14 -6.84
N MET A 67 -15.96 -6.87 -7.04
CA MET A 67 -16.21 -5.77 -6.10
C MET A 67 -15.79 -6.08 -4.65
N THR A 68 -14.75 -6.91 -4.47
CA THR A 68 -14.28 -7.37 -3.17
C THR A 68 -13.85 -6.19 -2.29
N LYS A 69 -14.43 -6.14 -1.09
CA LYS A 69 -14.08 -5.20 -0.02
C LYS A 69 -12.91 -5.75 0.79
N PHE A 70 -12.01 -4.87 1.23
CA PHE A 70 -11.05 -5.24 2.28
C PHE A 70 -11.78 -5.27 3.63
N SER A 71 -11.66 -6.34 4.42
CA SER A 71 -12.14 -6.36 5.81
C SER A 71 -11.17 -7.05 6.75
N THR A 72 -11.08 -6.55 7.98
CA THR A 72 -10.26 -7.12 9.07
C THR A 72 -11.10 -7.88 10.11
N GLY A 73 -12.42 -8.04 9.89
CA GLY A 73 -13.35 -8.64 10.85
C GLY A 73 -13.96 -9.98 10.41
N GLU A 74 -14.47 -10.75 11.39
CA GLU A 74 -14.96 -12.13 11.27
C GLU A 74 -16.32 -12.31 10.55
N ASN A 75 -17.01 -11.23 10.18
CA ASN A 75 -18.38 -11.30 9.67
C ASN A 75 -18.49 -10.64 8.30
N ASN A 76 -18.50 -11.45 7.23
CA ASN A 76 -19.43 -11.34 6.09
C ASN A 76 -19.05 -12.36 4.98
N ASP A 77 -20.06 -12.98 4.38
CA ASP A 77 -19.98 -14.08 3.43
C ASP A 77 -19.02 -13.83 2.24
N HIS A 78 -17.95 -14.64 2.21
CA HIS A 78 -17.09 -15.24 1.17
C HIS A 78 -17.01 -14.74 -0.29
N VAL A 79 -17.76 -13.72 -0.76
CA VAL A 79 -17.67 -13.20 -2.14
C VAL A 79 -16.31 -12.49 -2.40
N GLY A 80 -15.50 -12.29 -1.36
CA GLY A 80 -14.12 -11.81 -1.44
C GLY A 80 -13.03 -12.88 -1.30
N ASP A 81 -13.35 -14.10 -0.86
CA ASP A 81 -12.34 -15.03 -0.38
C ASP A 81 -11.49 -15.61 -1.51
N THR A 82 -12.07 -16.08 -2.61
CA THR A 82 -11.23 -16.65 -3.70
C THR A 82 -10.37 -15.56 -4.37
N TYR A 83 -10.95 -14.37 -4.58
CA TYR A 83 -10.21 -13.24 -5.13
C TYR A 83 -9.13 -12.72 -4.17
N PHE A 84 -9.29 -12.87 -2.86
CA PHE A 84 -8.24 -12.55 -1.90
C PHE A 84 -7.22 -13.70 -1.74
N LEU A 85 -7.67 -14.92 -1.47
CA LEU A 85 -6.83 -16.10 -1.20
C LEU A 85 -5.93 -16.46 -2.38
N GLU A 86 -6.38 -16.29 -3.62
CA GLU A 86 -5.57 -16.54 -4.81
C GLU A 86 -4.77 -15.32 -5.29
N SER A 87 -4.71 -14.24 -4.50
CA SER A 87 -4.03 -12.99 -4.91
C SER A 87 -2.53 -12.98 -4.64
N GLY A 88 -1.99 -14.00 -3.97
CA GLY A 88 -0.60 -14.05 -3.51
C GLY A 88 0.44 -13.89 -4.62
N ASP A 89 0.12 -14.35 -5.84
CA ASP A 89 0.96 -14.30 -7.03
C ASP A 89 0.43 -13.31 -8.10
N LYS A 90 -0.52 -12.43 -7.74
CA LYS A 90 -1.20 -11.51 -8.66
C LYS A 90 -1.14 -10.06 -8.19
N VAL A 91 -1.47 -9.14 -9.10
CA VAL A 91 -1.80 -7.74 -8.78
C VAL A 91 -3.31 -7.60 -8.86
N ARG A 92 -3.95 -7.38 -7.71
CA ARG A 92 -5.38 -7.28 -7.49
C ARG A 92 -5.70 -6.02 -6.67
N PHE A 93 -6.92 -5.54 -6.83
CA PHE A 93 -7.40 -4.29 -6.27
C PHE A 93 -8.47 -4.60 -5.22
N PHE A 94 -8.42 -3.92 -4.08
CA PHE A 94 -9.35 -4.18 -2.98
C PHE A 94 -10.00 -2.85 -2.60
N PHE A 95 -11.34 -2.81 -2.65
CA PHE A 95 -12.10 -1.59 -2.36
C PHE A 95 -12.15 -1.30 -0.86
N GLU A 96 -12.32 -0.03 -0.51
CA GLU A 96 -12.73 0.38 0.84
C GLU A 96 -14.07 -0.26 1.22
N GLU A 97 -14.29 -0.50 2.52
CA GLU A 97 -15.52 -1.13 3.02
C GLU A 97 -16.79 -0.34 2.64
N ASP A 98 -16.67 0.98 2.60
CA ASP A 98 -17.73 1.95 2.32
C ASP A 98 -17.73 2.46 0.86
N ALA A 99 -16.83 1.94 0.00
CA ALA A 99 -16.76 2.35 -1.40
C ALA A 99 -17.98 1.91 -2.23
N ILE A 100 -18.68 0.88 -1.78
CA ILE A 100 -19.77 0.21 -2.50
C ILE A 100 -21.03 0.22 -1.63
N ASP A 101 -22.11 0.76 -2.19
CA ASP A 101 -23.41 0.85 -1.54
C ASP A 101 -24.16 -0.50 -1.46
N SER A 102 -25.34 -0.48 -0.86
CA SER A 102 -26.21 -1.66 -0.73
C SER A 102 -26.75 -2.19 -2.06
N GLU A 103 -26.67 -1.41 -3.14
CA GLU A 103 -27.06 -1.81 -4.49
C GLU A 103 -25.86 -2.36 -5.29
N GLY A 104 -24.67 -2.45 -4.68
CA GLY A 104 -23.46 -2.93 -5.34
C GLY A 104 -22.79 -1.89 -6.25
N LYS A 105 -23.14 -0.61 -6.12
CA LYS A 105 -22.59 0.47 -6.96
C LYS A 105 -21.50 1.25 -6.22
N LEU A 106 -20.51 1.71 -6.99
CA LEU A 106 -19.46 2.57 -6.47
C LEU A 106 -20.01 3.95 -6.10
N MET A 107 -19.76 4.36 -4.87
CA MET A 107 -20.13 5.68 -4.35
C MET A 107 -19.10 6.77 -4.71
N LYS A 108 -17.93 6.36 -5.21
CA LYS A 108 -16.80 7.23 -5.58
C LYS A 108 -16.21 6.76 -6.92
N PRO A 109 -15.48 7.63 -7.65
CA PRO A 109 -14.71 7.20 -8.81
C PRO A 109 -13.78 6.03 -8.45
N LYS A 110 -13.69 5.01 -9.32
CA LYS A 110 -12.95 3.75 -9.04
C LYS A 110 -11.52 3.97 -8.53
N HIS A 111 -10.81 4.93 -9.11
CA HIS A 111 -9.42 5.26 -8.76
C HIS A 111 -9.27 5.90 -7.36
N ARG A 112 -10.38 6.29 -6.72
CA ARG A 112 -10.44 6.83 -5.34
C ARG A 112 -11.10 5.89 -4.34
N ALA A 113 -11.52 4.72 -4.80
CA ALA A 113 -12.31 3.77 -4.02
C ALA A 113 -11.49 2.57 -3.54
N ILE A 114 -10.23 2.46 -3.96
CA ILE A 114 -9.32 1.37 -3.62
C ILE A 114 -8.63 1.66 -2.28
N ASN A 115 -8.73 0.69 -1.36
CA ASN A 115 -8.01 0.65 -0.09
C ASN A 115 -6.56 0.20 -0.29
N LYS A 116 -6.35 -0.88 -1.06
CA LYS A 116 -5.01 -1.42 -1.34
C LYS A 116 -4.90 -2.12 -2.69
N ILE A 117 -3.68 -2.20 -3.18
CA ILE A 117 -3.26 -3.01 -4.32
C ILE A 117 -2.28 -4.07 -3.81
N GLY A 118 -2.49 -5.33 -4.16
CA GLY A 118 -1.63 -6.43 -3.68
C GLY A 118 -1.81 -7.72 -4.46
N HIS A 119 -1.05 -8.78 -4.20
CA HIS A 119 0.05 -8.84 -3.24
C HIS A 119 1.43 -9.01 -3.90
N TYR A 120 1.46 -9.25 -5.22
CA TYR A 120 2.69 -9.57 -5.95
C TYR A 120 3.26 -8.41 -6.77
N LEU A 121 3.02 -7.17 -6.33
CA LEU A 121 3.55 -5.96 -6.97
C LEU A 121 5.07 -6.00 -7.12
N HIS A 122 5.77 -6.42 -6.06
CA HIS A 122 7.23 -6.50 -6.02
C HIS A 122 7.82 -7.41 -7.11
N GLN A 123 7.04 -8.38 -7.59
CA GLN A 123 7.48 -9.24 -8.69
C GLN A 123 6.90 -8.80 -10.03
N LEU A 124 5.62 -8.41 -10.11
CA LEU A 124 4.94 -8.20 -11.40
C LEU A 124 4.99 -6.77 -11.93
N SER A 125 5.23 -5.77 -11.08
CA SER A 125 5.40 -4.39 -11.54
C SER A 125 6.90 -4.06 -11.63
N PRO A 126 7.42 -3.67 -12.81
CA PRO A 126 8.82 -3.29 -12.96
C PRO A 126 9.24 -2.20 -11.96
N SER A 127 8.41 -1.16 -11.79
CA SER A 127 8.68 -0.06 -10.88
C SER A 127 8.80 -0.47 -9.41
N PHE A 128 8.09 -1.53 -8.99
CA PHE A 128 8.13 -2.04 -7.61
C PHE A 128 9.16 -3.16 -7.39
N ARG A 129 9.80 -3.65 -8.46
CA ARG A 129 10.86 -4.68 -8.40
C ARG A 129 12.25 -4.07 -8.23
N GLU A 130 12.43 -2.86 -8.73
CA GLU A 130 13.66 -2.06 -8.64
C GLU A 130 13.89 -1.49 -7.25
#